data_AF-A0A372JNI7-F1
#
_entry.id   AF-A0A372JNI7-F1
#
_cell.length_a   1.000
_cell.length_b   1.000
_cell.length_c   1.000
_cell.angle_alpha   90.00
_cell.angle_beta   90.00
_cell.angle_gamma   90.00
#
_symmetry.space_group_name_H-M   'P 1'
#
loop_
_entity.id
_entity.type
_entity.pdbx_description
1 polymer ?
#
loop_
_entity_poly.entity_id
_entity_poly.type
_entity_poly.pdbx_seq_one_letter_code
_entity_poly.pdbx_strand_id
1 'polypeptide(L)' 'MHLDQSVTAETTATGRPVRLIRPDGSSFGVRRVMAEWQPPGAPRLLRLHVTTPGGAPAIAEVTASASDAWRLRQLWT' A
#
# COMPACT_ATOMS: atom_id res chain seq x y z
N MET A 1 -1.20 0.70 13.81
CA MET A 1 -1.84 2.02 13.72
C MET A 1 -2.87 2.04 12.60
N HIS A 2 -4.10 2.48 12.88
CA HIS A 2 -5.10 2.77 11.84
C HIS A 2 -4.84 4.18 11.29
N LEU A 3 -4.89 4.33 9.98
CA LEU A 3 -4.36 5.52 9.30
C LEU A 3 -5.31 6.13 8.26
N ASP A 4 -6.21 5.32 7.68
CA ASP A 4 -7.10 5.66 6.56
C ASP A 4 -6.73 6.93 5.75
N GLN A 5 -5.55 6.90 5.14
CA GLN A 5 -4.98 8.04 4.43
C GLN A 5 -4.87 7.75 2.94
N SER A 6 -5.06 8.76 2.10
CA SER A 6 -4.68 8.66 0.68
C SER A 6 -3.16 8.59 0.56
N VAL A 7 -2.69 7.76 -0.38
CA VAL A 7 -1.27 7.62 -0.74
C VAL A 7 -1.15 7.52 -2.26
N THR A 8 0.01 7.83 -2.78
CA THR A 8 0.37 7.47 -4.16
C THR A 8 1.08 6.13 -4.14
N ALA A 9 0.86 5.28 -5.14
CA ALA A 9 1.63 4.05 -5.30
C ALA A 9 2.42 4.09 -6.60
N GLU A 10 3.72 3.83 -6.52
CA GLU A 10 4.49 3.43 -7.69
C GLU A 10 4.21 1.95 -7.94
N THR A 11 3.90 1.59 -9.18
CA THR A 11 3.54 0.22 -9.55
C THR A 11 4.42 -0.29 -10.68
N THR A 12 4.55 -1.62 -10.77
CA THR A 12 5.11 -2.29 -11.96
C THR A 12 4.17 -2.14 -13.15
N ALA A 13 4.64 -2.49 -14.35
CA ALA A 13 3.80 -2.57 -15.55
C ALA A 13 2.59 -3.52 -15.41
N THR A 14 2.64 -4.45 -14.45
CA THR A 14 1.55 -5.39 -14.11
C THR A 14 0.63 -4.86 -12.99
N GLY A 15 0.78 -3.60 -12.56
CA GLY A 15 -0.06 -2.97 -11.55
C GLY A 15 0.21 -3.46 -10.11
N ARG A 16 1.37 -4.06 -9.84
CA ARG A 16 1.78 -4.44 -8.48
C ARG A 16 2.54 -3.29 -7.81
N PRO A 17 2.23 -2.93 -6.56
CA PRO A 17 2.87 -1.82 -5.89
C PRO A 17 4.33 -2.16 -5.52
N VAL A 18 5.24 -1.23 -5.78
CA VAL A 18 6.66 -1.31 -5.40
C VAL A 18 7.04 -0.25 -4.36
N ARG A 19 6.30 0.86 -4.29
CA ARG A 19 6.45 1.90 -3.28
C ARG A 19 5.11 2.54 -2.98
N LEU A 20 4.89 2.90 -1.72
CA LEU A 20 3.79 3.76 -1.30
C LEU A 20 4.37 5.10 -0.83
N ILE A 21 3.80 6.21 -1.26
CA ILE A 21 4.25 7.57 -0.94
C ILE A 21 3.11 8.29 -0.22
N ARG A 22 3.38 8.75 1.00
CA ARG A 22 2.45 9.55 1.79
C ARG A 22 2.42 11.00 1.29
N PRO A 23 1.36 11.77 1.64
CA PRO A 23 1.29 13.20 1.31
C PRO A 23 2.44 14.04 1.87
N ASP A 24 3.06 13.61 2.98
CA ASP A 24 4.23 14.27 3.59
C ASP A 24 5.56 13.93 2.89
N GLY A 25 5.53 13.14 1.80
CA GLY A 25 6.71 12.71 1.05
C GLY A 25 7.42 11.48 1.63
N SER A 26 7.05 11.03 2.84
CA SER A 26 7.59 9.79 3.38
C SER A 26 7.13 8.59 2.55
N SER A 27 8.00 7.58 2.38
CA SER A 27 7.68 6.43 1.54
C SER A 27 7.98 5.09 2.19
N PHE A 28 7.17 4.10 1.83
CA PHE A 28 7.33 2.71 2.21
C PHE A 28 7.74 1.92 0.98
N GLY A 29 8.90 1.26 1.03
CA GLY A 29 9.32 0.34 -0.02
C GLY A 29 8.57 -0.98 0.10
N VAL A 30 7.83 -1.39 -0.92
CA VAL A 30 7.10 -2.66 -0.91
C VAL A 30 8.08 -3.79 -1.24
N ARG A 31 8.25 -4.72 -0.29
CA ARG A 31 9.09 -5.91 -0.46
C ARG A 31 8.33 -7.05 -1.09
N ARG A 32 7.06 -7.24 -0.68
CA ARG A 32 6.22 -8.35 -1.13
C ARG A 32 4.74 -8.05 -0.90
N VAL A 33 3.90 -8.43 -1.86
CA VAL A 33 2.46 -8.58 -1.63
C VAL A 33 2.23 -9.90 -0.91
N MET A 34 1.75 -9.84 0.34
CA MET A 34 1.50 -11.02 1.17
C MET A 34 0.14 -11.64 0.89
N ALA A 35 -0.87 -10.79 0.69
CA ALA A 35 -2.23 -11.20 0.35
C ALA A 35 -2.90 -10.14 -0.53
N GLU A 36 -3.82 -10.60 -1.38
CA GLU A 36 -4.58 -9.79 -2.31
C GLU A 36 -6.01 -10.32 -2.34
N TRP A 37 -6.99 -9.42 -2.22
CA TRP A 37 -8.41 -9.75 -2.24
C TRP A 37 -9.18 -8.67 -2.97
N GLN A 38 -10.08 -9.05 -3.88
CA GLN A 38 -10.90 -8.09 -4.61
C GLN A 38 -12.30 -8.67 -4.85
N PRO A 39 -13.31 -8.27 -4.06
CA PRO A 39 -14.71 -8.56 -4.37
C PRO A 39 -15.13 -7.88 -5.69
N PRO A 40 -16.10 -8.45 -6.43
CA PRO A 40 -16.70 -7.78 -7.57
C PRO A 40 -17.22 -6.38 -7.21
N GLY A 41 -16.84 -5.37 -7.97
CA GLY A 41 -17.27 -3.98 -7.75
C GLY A 41 -16.63 -3.27 -6.56
N ALA A 42 -15.70 -3.89 -5.83
CA ALA A 42 -15.01 -3.28 -4.70
C ALA A 42 -13.53 -2.96 -5.01
N PRO A 43 -12.94 -1.98 -4.30
CA PRO A 43 -11.50 -1.75 -4.36
C PRO A 43 -10.72 -3.01 -3.96
N ARG A 44 -9.58 -3.21 -4.60
CA ARG A 44 -8.66 -4.29 -4.28
C ARG A 44 -8.00 -4.02 -2.93
N LEU A 45 -8.12 -4.96 -1.99
CA LEU A 45 -7.41 -4.95 -0.71
C LEU A 45 -6.08 -5.71 -0.86
N LEU A 46 -4.99 -5.09 -0.40
CA LEU A 46 -3.65 -5.65 -0.44
C LEU A 46 -3.03 -5.57 0.95
N ARG A 47 -2.47 -6.69 1.40
CA ARG A 47 -1.56 -6.73 2.55
C ARG A 47 -0.14 -6.85 2.07
N LEU A 48 0.70 -5.91 2.49
CA LEU A 48 2.04 -5.69 1.96
C LEU A 48 3.06 -5.82 3.08
N HIS A 49 4.14 -6.56 2.83
CA HIS A 49 5.36 -6.43 3.60
C HIS A 49 6.14 -5.24 3.04
N VAL A 50 6.42 -4.25 3.88
CA VAL A 50 7.07 -3.01 3.49
C VAL A 50 8.27 -2.70 4.38
N THR A 51 9.13 -1.82 3.89
CA THR A 51 10.22 -1.20 4.65
C THR A 51 9.84 0.26 4.90
N THR A 52 9.84 0.68 6.16
CA THR A 52 9.57 2.06 6.59
C THR A 52 10.68 3.02 6.12
N PRO A 53 10.46 4.35 6.12
CA PRO A 53 11.51 5.31 5.80
C PRO A 53 12.81 5.12 6.61
N GLY A 54 12.69 4.66 7.86
CA GLY A 54 13.83 4.36 8.74
C GLY A 54 14.48 2.99 8.52
N GLY A 55 14.04 2.22 7.52
CA GLY A 55 14.62 0.90 7.20
C GLY A 55 14.04 -0.28 7.96
N ALA A 56 13.15 -0.07 8.93
CA ALA A 56 12.51 -1.14 9.69
C ALA A 56 11.43 -1.87 8.85
N PRO A 57 11.29 -3.21 8.99
CA PRO A 57 10.20 -3.96 8.36
C PRO A 57 8.85 -3.59 9.00
N ALA A 58 7.80 -3.61 8.20
CA ALA A 58 6.44 -3.35 8.64
C ALA A 58 5.43 -4.07 7.73
N ILE A 59 4.18 -4.19 8.19
CA ILE A 59 3.06 -4.65 7.38
C ILE A 59 2.15 -3.45 7.11
N ALA A 60 1.81 -3.22 5.85
CA ALA A 60 0.84 -2.22 5.44
C ALA A 60 -0.38 -2.90 4.84
N GLU A 61 -1.57 -2.40 5.17
CA GLU A 61 -2.81 -2.76 4.49
C GLU A 61 -3.30 -1.58 3.67
N VAL A 62 -3.51 -1.80 2.38
CA VAL A 62 -3.92 -0.76 1.44
C VAL A 62 -5.11 -1.20 0.60
N THR A 63 -5.92 -0.24 0.19
CA THR A 63 -6.94 -0.43 -0.85
C THR A 63 -6.53 0.30 -2.11
N ALA A 64 -6.73 -0.31 -3.28
CA ALA A 64 -6.51 0.28 -4.60
C ALA A 64 -7.81 0.23 -5.41
N SER A 65 -8.30 1.39 -5.86
CA SER A 65 -9.44 1.48 -6.80
C SER A 65 -8.96 1.55 -8.25
N ALA A 66 -9.89 1.36 -9.20
CA ALA A 66 -9.62 1.42 -10.64
C ALA A 66 -9.15 2.80 -11.15
N SER A 67 -9.30 3.86 -10.36
CA SER A 67 -8.85 5.23 -10.69
C SER A 67 -7.46 5.54 -10.14
N ASP A 68 -6.63 4.51 -9.91
CA ASP A 68 -5.35 4.62 -9.20
C ASP A 68 -5.44 5.34 -7.86
N ALA A 69 -6.61 5.27 -7.18
CA ALA A 69 -6.74 5.83 -5.85
C ALA A 69 -6.30 4.78 -4.83
N TRP A 70 -5.13 5.03 -4.24
CA TRP A 70 -4.57 4.18 -3.20
C TRP A 70 -4.83 4.78 -1.82
N ARG A 71 -5.23 3.94 -0.87
CA ARG A 71 -5.39 4.34 0.53
C ARG A 71 -4.66 3.38 1.44
N LEU A 72 -3.84 3.93 2.35
CA LEU A 72 -3.23 3.19 3.45
C LEU A 72 -4.21 3.15 4.62
N ARG A 73 -4.74 1.96 4.90
CA ARG A 73 -5.75 1.71 5.93
C ARG A 73 -5.11 1.47 7.29
N GLN A 74 -4.08 0.63 7.31
CA GLN A 74 -3.39 0.22 8.53
C GLN A 74 -1.89 0.03 8.28
N LEU A 75 -1.11 0.27 9.32
CA LEU A 75 0.32 0.01 9.36
C LEU A 75 0.69 -0.65 10.70
N TRP A 76 1.39 -1.77 10.65
CA TRP A 76 1.97 -2.46 11.80
C TRP A 76 3.48 -2.44 11.67
N THR A 77 4.17 -1.82 12.62
CA THR A 77 5.64 -1.65 12.66
C THR A 77 6.22 -2.44 13.81
#